data_AF-A0A945CVR8-F1
#
_entry.id   AF-A0A945CVR8-F1
#
_cell.length_a   1.000
_cell.length_b   1.000
_cell.length_c   1.000
_cell.angle_alpha   90.00
_cell.angle_beta   90.00
_cell.angle_gamma   90.00
#
_symmetry.space_group_name_H-M   'P 1'
#
loop_
_entity.id
_entity.type
_entity.pdbx_description
1 polymer ?
#
loop_
_entity_poly.entity_id
_entity_poly.type
_entity_poly.pdbx_seq_one_letter_code
_entity_poly.pdbx_strand_id
1 'polypeptide(L)'
;MDIRQSPETPSPFSLKAISLGTLLSLGIALGAPYGNMVIRGSTMALDFSTAGAIFLFFLLTGGVNLLFARIHPALPLRRDELLVVYIMMIAASAIPTMGLSEYLLPIITAPYYFATPENEWASLILPHIPAWMAPQNPEAVKWFYEGAPRHRAIPWQAWARPLCYWSALVAALYAVMISSMVILRRQWAENERLLYPIVQVPLDMVRETEDGSLLRPFFKSPIMWVGFLVPVVAGSIKGLHAYYNFIPDADLVTYLPLFRNNLNMQFRLSFPMVGFSYLINLDIAFGLWFFNVLGACLKGLMRMTGISSTENLGYYGAGHEPILGHQGMGAMVVLVLFGLWTARGHLKEVFGSAFAKTGSVDDSREIMSYRAAVFAFLGGLSVLCIWLHASGLPLWAALAATLLIVFVFIGVTRIVVEGGVAEATG
;
A
#
# COMPACT_ATOMS: atom_id res chain seq x y z
N MET A 1 6.76 3.28 52.93
CA MET A 1 5.82 3.73 51.89
C MET A 1 6.27 3.04 50.62
N ASP A 2 5.84 1.79 50.44
CA ASP A 2 6.31 0.91 49.37
C ASP A 2 5.68 1.35 48.04
N ILE A 3 6.52 1.90 47.16
CA ILE A 3 6.20 2.08 45.75
C ILE A 3 6.18 0.68 45.17
N ARG A 4 4.98 0.08 45.12
CA ARG A 4 4.73 -1.11 44.30
C ARG A 4 5.14 -0.78 42.88
N GLN A 5 6.28 -1.33 42.46
CA GLN A 5 6.65 -1.44 41.05
C GLN A 5 5.46 -2.09 40.35
N SER A 6 4.77 -1.33 39.51
CA SER A 6 3.82 -1.88 38.54
C SER A 6 4.54 -3.00 37.79
N PRO A 7 3.97 -4.21 37.69
CA PRO A 7 4.63 -5.32 37.02
C PRO A 7 5.02 -4.89 35.61
N GLU A 8 6.32 -5.02 35.26
CA GLU A 8 6.80 -4.75 33.91
C GLU A 8 5.94 -5.56 32.95
N THR A 9 5.17 -4.86 32.12
CA THR A 9 4.39 -5.52 31.08
C THR A 9 5.39 -6.20 30.15
N PRO A 10 5.27 -7.53 29.94
CA PRO A 10 6.22 -8.25 29.11
C PRO A 10 6.24 -7.64 27.70
N SER A 11 7.44 -7.47 27.15
CA SER A 11 7.64 -6.85 25.85
C SER A 11 6.72 -7.46 24.77
N PRO A 12 6.13 -6.63 23.90
CA PRO A 12 5.32 -7.11 22.77
C PRO A 12 6.16 -7.87 21.73
N PHE A 13 7.47 -7.65 21.72
CA PHE A 13 8.42 -8.29 20.81
C PHE A 13 8.90 -9.64 21.37
N SER A 14 8.00 -10.60 21.49
CA SER A 14 8.39 -11.95 21.88
C SER A 14 9.00 -12.73 20.71
N LEU A 15 9.87 -13.71 21.02
CA LEU A 15 10.43 -14.59 20.01
C LEU A 15 9.34 -15.32 19.21
N LYS A 16 8.21 -15.68 19.85
CA LYS A 16 7.06 -16.32 19.20
C LYS A 16 6.42 -15.39 18.17
N ALA A 17 6.17 -14.14 18.56
CA ALA A 17 5.58 -13.13 17.68
C ALA A 17 6.47 -12.84 16.47
N ILE A 18 7.77 -12.62 16.70
CA ILE A 18 8.73 -12.37 15.62
C ILE A 18 8.85 -13.58 14.70
N SER A 19 9.01 -14.80 15.24
CA SER A 19 9.16 -16.00 14.42
C SER A 19 7.94 -16.27 13.56
N LEU A 20 6.73 -16.17 14.13
CA LEU A 20 5.50 -16.37 13.38
C LEU A 20 5.25 -15.23 12.39
N GLY A 21 5.53 -13.99 12.78
CA GLY A 21 5.46 -12.84 11.89
C GLY A 21 6.38 -13.02 10.68
N THR A 22 7.64 -13.41 10.89
CA THR A 22 8.59 -13.70 9.81
C THR A 22 8.09 -14.83 8.90
N LEU A 23 7.55 -15.91 9.46
CA LEU A 23 7.02 -17.03 8.68
C LEU A 23 5.83 -16.59 7.81
N LEU A 24 4.87 -15.85 8.35
CA LEU A 24 3.70 -15.39 7.61
C LEU A 24 4.08 -14.31 6.59
N SER A 25 4.98 -13.38 6.93
CA SER A 25 5.53 -12.41 5.99
C SER A 25 6.27 -13.09 4.83
N LEU A 26 7.03 -14.15 5.08
CA LEU A 26 7.65 -14.97 4.04
C LEU A 26 6.61 -15.68 3.19
N GLY A 27 5.54 -16.19 3.81
CA GLY A 27 4.40 -16.77 3.12
C GLY A 27 3.73 -15.79 2.16
N ILE A 28 3.55 -14.52 2.57
CA ILE A 28 3.04 -13.46 1.70
C ILE A 28 4.04 -13.13 0.58
N ALA A 29 5.32 -12.97 0.92
CA ALA A 29 6.37 -12.59 -0.02
C ALA A 29 6.61 -13.63 -1.12
N LEU A 30 6.35 -14.91 -0.85
CA LEU A 30 6.42 -15.99 -1.84
C LEU A 30 5.07 -16.24 -2.51
N GLY A 31 3.99 -16.25 -1.71
CA GLY A 31 2.66 -16.63 -2.16
C GLY A 31 1.99 -15.60 -3.05
N ALA A 32 2.15 -14.30 -2.77
CA ALA A 32 1.52 -13.26 -3.57
C ALA A 32 2.10 -13.18 -5.00
N PRO A 33 3.44 -13.14 -5.21
CA PRO A 33 3.99 -13.16 -6.56
C PRO A 33 3.71 -14.48 -7.30
N TYR A 34 3.74 -15.62 -6.60
CA TYR A 34 3.37 -16.90 -7.21
C TYR A 34 1.90 -16.92 -7.67
N GLY A 35 1.00 -16.39 -6.85
CA GLY A 35 -0.41 -16.22 -7.17
C GLY A 35 -0.63 -15.36 -8.41
N ASN A 36 0.06 -14.21 -8.48
CA ASN A 36 -0.06 -13.27 -9.59
C ASN A 36 0.59 -13.80 -10.88
N MET A 37 1.84 -14.26 -10.80
CA MET A 37 2.66 -14.55 -11.97
C MET A 37 2.48 -15.97 -12.52
N VAL A 38 2.24 -16.96 -11.65
CA VAL A 38 2.15 -18.37 -12.05
C VAL A 38 0.70 -18.84 -12.12
N ILE A 39 -0.05 -18.68 -11.03
CA ILE A 39 -1.46 -19.09 -10.99
C ILE A 39 -2.32 -18.15 -11.83
N ARG A 40 -1.92 -16.87 -11.95
CA ARG A 40 -2.75 -15.78 -12.50
C ARG A 40 -4.10 -15.68 -11.77
N GLY A 41 -4.05 -15.87 -10.46
CA GLY A 41 -5.19 -15.80 -9.57
C GLY A 41 -5.51 -14.36 -9.13
N SER A 42 -6.38 -14.23 -8.13
CA SER A 42 -6.70 -12.93 -7.54
C SER A 42 -5.48 -12.32 -6.85
N THR A 43 -5.32 -11.00 -7.01
CA THR A 43 -4.24 -10.22 -6.41
C THR A 43 -4.47 -10.02 -4.91
N MET A 44 -3.76 -10.78 -4.09
CA MET A 44 -3.94 -10.78 -2.62
C MET A 44 -3.11 -9.71 -1.89
N ALA A 45 -2.14 -9.11 -2.58
CA ALA A 45 -1.36 -7.98 -2.13
C ALA A 45 -1.22 -7.03 -3.31
N LEU A 46 -2.00 -5.95 -3.32
CA LEU A 46 -2.05 -4.99 -4.42
C LEU A 46 -2.00 -3.58 -3.84
N ASP A 47 -1.01 -2.80 -4.28
CA ASP A 47 -0.73 -1.46 -3.78
C ASP A 47 -0.65 -1.41 -2.24
N PHE A 48 -1.59 -0.72 -1.59
CA PHE A 48 -1.72 -0.61 -0.14
C PHE A 48 -2.86 -1.48 0.43
N SER A 49 -3.54 -2.26 -0.42
CA SER A 49 -4.50 -3.29 0.00
C SER A 49 -3.75 -4.50 0.56
N THR A 50 -4.01 -4.79 1.83
CA THR A 50 -3.36 -5.86 2.59
C THR A 50 -4.31 -7.04 2.81
N ALA A 51 -5.15 -7.34 1.82
CA ALA A 51 -6.18 -8.39 1.90
C ALA A 51 -5.62 -9.75 2.33
N GLY A 52 -4.46 -10.15 1.78
CA GLY A 52 -3.74 -11.35 2.19
C GLY A 52 -3.31 -11.35 3.65
N ALA A 53 -2.78 -10.22 4.14
CA ALA A 53 -2.41 -10.07 5.55
C ALA A 53 -3.64 -10.13 6.46
N ILE A 54 -4.73 -9.45 6.12
CA ILE A 54 -5.99 -9.48 6.89
C ILE A 54 -6.57 -10.89 6.92
N PHE A 55 -6.56 -11.61 5.81
CA PHE A 55 -7.05 -12.98 5.75
C PHE A 55 -6.20 -13.95 6.58
N LEU A 56 -4.87 -13.90 6.45
CA LEU A 56 -3.98 -14.68 7.29
C LEU A 56 -4.13 -14.31 8.77
N PHE A 57 -4.36 -13.04 9.07
CA PHE A 57 -4.60 -12.57 10.43
C PHE A 57 -5.93 -13.09 11.01
N PHE A 58 -6.99 -13.14 10.20
CA PHE A 58 -8.27 -13.78 10.56
C PHE A 58 -8.06 -15.26 10.91
N LEU A 59 -7.33 -16.00 10.08
CA LEU A 59 -7.01 -17.42 10.33
C LEU A 59 -6.14 -17.59 11.58
N LEU A 60 -5.17 -16.71 11.78
CA LEU A 60 -4.31 -16.72 12.94
C LEU A 60 -5.11 -16.49 14.22
N THR A 61 -5.90 -15.43 14.27
CA THR A 61 -6.64 -15.02 15.49
C THR A 61 -7.82 -15.95 15.80
N GLY A 62 -8.60 -16.35 14.81
CA GLY A 62 -9.79 -17.19 14.98
C GLY A 62 -9.51 -18.69 15.03
N GLY A 63 -8.50 -19.17 14.28
CA GLY A 63 -8.20 -20.59 14.13
C GLY A 63 -6.95 -21.02 14.89
N VAL A 64 -5.78 -20.54 14.47
CA VAL A 64 -4.48 -21.00 14.98
C VAL A 64 -4.30 -20.67 16.45
N ASN A 65 -4.64 -19.45 16.88
CA ASN A 65 -4.48 -19.03 18.26
C ASN A 65 -5.40 -19.81 19.21
N LEU A 66 -6.60 -20.15 18.74
CA LEU A 66 -7.53 -21.02 19.46
C LEU A 66 -6.99 -22.46 19.56
N LEU A 67 -6.37 -22.97 18.50
CA LEU A 67 -5.71 -24.27 18.52
C LEU A 67 -4.53 -24.28 19.49
N PHE A 68 -3.68 -23.25 19.48
CA PHE A 68 -2.60 -23.08 20.45
C PHE A 68 -3.10 -23.08 21.89
N ALA A 69 -4.22 -22.41 22.16
CA ALA A 69 -4.82 -22.39 23.48
C ALA A 69 -5.30 -23.77 23.95
N ARG A 70 -5.71 -24.65 23.02
CA ARG A 70 -6.09 -26.03 23.34
C ARG A 70 -4.89 -26.95 23.54
N ILE A 71 -3.77 -26.69 22.86
CA ILE A 71 -2.57 -27.51 22.96
C ILE A 71 -1.79 -27.21 24.25
N HIS A 72 -1.50 -25.92 24.52
CA HIS A 72 -0.72 -25.55 25.70
C HIS A 72 -0.97 -24.09 26.13
N PRO A 73 -1.15 -23.79 27.43
CA PRO A 73 -1.51 -22.45 27.92
C PRO A 73 -0.51 -21.33 27.58
N ALA A 74 0.75 -21.68 27.34
CA ALA A 74 1.80 -20.70 27.02
C ALA A 74 1.97 -20.40 25.51
N LEU A 75 1.31 -21.16 24.63
CA LEU A 75 1.43 -20.99 23.17
C LEU A 75 0.61 -19.81 22.61
N PRO A 76 -0.61 -19.51 23.11
CA PRO A 76 -1.39 -18.39 22.61
C PRO A 76 -0.61 -17.10 22.55
N LEU A 77 -0.84 -16.36 21.48
CA LEU A 77 -0.35 -15.01 21.29
C LEU A 77 -1.28 -14.04 22.01
N ARG A 78 -0.66 -13.15 22.76
CA ARG A 78 -1.32 -12.02 23.41
C ARG A 78 -1.72 -10.97 22.39
N ARG A 79 -2.60 -10.04 22.80
CA ARG A 79 -3.08 -8.95 21.93
C ARG A 79 -1.93 -8.14 21.31
N ASP A 80 -0.94 -7.79 22.11
CA ASP A 80 0.24 -7.04 21.72
C ASP A 80 1.13 -7.83 20.73
N GLU A 81 1.35 -9.12 20.97
CA GLU A 81 2.08 -10.02 20.08
C GLU A 81 1.37 -10.19 18.72
N LEU A 82 0.03 -10.31 18.72
CA LEU A 82 -0.78 -10.40 17.51
C LEU A 82 -0.66 -9.12 16.66
N LEU A 83 -0.68 -7.95 17.30
CA LEU A 83 -0.49 -6.68 16.60
C LEU A 83 0.89 -6.57 15.95
N VAL A 84 1.95 -7.05 16.61
CA VAL A 84 3.29 -7.11 16.01
C VAL A 84 3.30 -8.00 14.77
N VAL A 85 2.73 -9.21 14.85
CA VAL A 85 2.61 -10.13 13.71
C VAL A 85 1.83 -9.49 12.55
N TYR A 86 0.73 -8.81 12.85
CA TYR A 86 -0.06 -8.10 11.84
C TYR A 86 0.73 -6.98 11.16
N ILE A 87 1.43 -6.15 11.94
CA ILE A 87 2.28 -5.06 11.42
C ILE A 87 3.38 -5.61 10.49
N MET A 88 3.99 -6.75 10.84
CA MET A 88 4.98 -7.41 9.99
C MET A 88 4.37 -7.90 8.66
N MET A 89 3.14 -8.43 8.68
CA MET A 89 2.47 -8.91 7.47
C MET A 89 2.02 -7.78 6.54
N ILE A 90 1.47 -6.68 7.08
CA ILE A 90 1.07 -5.52 6.26
C ILE A 90 2.30 -4.88 5.61
N ALA A 91 3.42 -4.75 6.34
CA ALA A 91 4.66 -4.24 5.80
C ALA A 91 5.21 -5.16 4.70
N ALA A 92 5.14 -6.48 4.90
CA ALA A 92 5.57 -7.46 3.90
C ALA A 92 4.67 -7.53 2.67
N SER A 93 3.41 -7.08 2.75
CA SER A 93 2.48 -7.08 1.61
C SER A 93 2.79 -5.97 0.59
N ALA A 94 3.44 -4.88 1.02
CA ALA A 94 3.64 -3.67 0.22
C ALA A 94 4.81 -3.74 -0.80
N ILE A 95 5.57 -4.83 -0.86
CA ILE A 95 6.81 -4.94 -1.66
C ILE A 95 6.75 -6.01 -2.77
N PRO A 96 6.30 -7.25 -2.49
CA PRO A 96 6.55 -8.39 -3.37
C PRO A 96 5.86 -8.34 -4.74
N THR A 97 4.79 -7.57 -4.89
CA THR A 97 3.96 -7.53 -6.10
C THR A 97 4.10 -6.16 -6.80
N MET A 98 2.99 -5.50 -7.11
CA MET A 98 2.89 -4.16 -7.67
C MET A 98 3.51 -3.06 -6.79
N GLY A 99 3.82 -3.34 -5.52
CA GLY A 99 4.51 -2.38 -4.69
C GLY A 99 5.98 -2.14 -5.07
N LEU A 100 6.64 -3.15 -5.66
CA LEU A 100 8.03 -3.02 -6.13
C LEU A 100 8.43 -4.09 -7.13
N SER A 101 8.40 -5.38 -6.75
CA SER A 101 9.13 -6.42 -7.49
C SER A 101 8.55 -6.73 -8.87
N GLU A 102 7.22 -6.68 -9.03
CA GLU A 102 6.56 -6.89 -10.33
C GLU A 102 6.77 -5.70 -11.29
N TYR A 103 7.17 -4.54 -10.80
CA TYR A 103 7.51 -3.38 -11.64
C TYR A 103 9.00 -3.24 -11.90
N LEU A 104 9.79 -3.29 -10.83
CA LEU A 104 11.20 -2.95 -10.90
C LEU A 104 11.95 -3.87 -11.86
N LEU A 105 11.75 -5.19 -11.75
CA LEU A 105 12.50 -6.16 -12.55
C LEU A 105 12.17 -6.06 -14.05
N PRO A 106 10.90 -5.95 -14.48
CA PRO A 106 10.58 -5.64 -15.87
C PRO A 106 11.09 -4.27 -16.33
N ILE A 107 10.94 -3.21 -15.52
CA ILE A 107 11.34 -1.85 -15.93
C ILE A 107 12.84 -1.76 -16.25
N ILE A 108 13.70 -2.36 -15.42
CA ILE A 108 15.16 -2.26 -15.63
C ILE A 108 15.67 -3.17 -16.75
N THR A 109 14.87 -4.13 -17.21
CA THR A 109 15.25 -5.07 -18.27
C THR A 109 14.56 -4.81 -19.61
N ALA A 110 13.40 -4.16 -19.61
CA ALA A 110 12.58 -3.94 -20.79
C ALA A 110 13.31 -3.19 -21.92
N PRO A 111 14.09 -2.13 -21.66
CA PRO A 111 14.83 -1.44 -22.72
C PRO A 111 15.81 -2.36 -23.46
N TYR A 112 16.40 -3.33 -22.76
CA TYR A 112 17.36 -4.27 -23.33
C TYR A 112 16.68 -5.44 -24.06
N TYR A 113 15.57 -5.95 -23.54
CA TYR A 113 14.86 -7.08 -24.12
C TYR A 113 14.03 -6.69 -25.35
N PHE A 114 13.36 -5.54 -25.31
CA PHE A 114 12.49 -5.07 -26.38
C PHE A 114 13.21 -4.14 -27.39
N ALA A 115 14.52 -3.97 -27.29
CA ALA A 115 15.29 -3.23 -28.29
C ALA A 115 15.24 -3.97 -29.65
N THR A 116 14.74 -3.28 -30.67
CA THR A 116 14.64 -3.79 -32.03
C THR A 116 15.27 -2.78 -33.01
N PRO A 117 15.68 -3.21 -34.21
CA PRO A 117 16.14 -2.27 -35.24
C PRO A 117 15.09 -1.21 -35.58
N GLU A 118 13.79 -1.54 -35.52
CA GLU A 118 12.69 -0.64 -35.88
C GLU A 118 12.43 0.46 -34.85
N ASN A 119 12.66 0.20 -33.56
CA ASN A 119 12.50 1.21 -32.50
C ASN A 119 13.79 1.97 -32.17
N GLU A 120 14.94 1.48 -32.65
CA GLU A 120 16.26 2.08 -32.46
C GLU A 120 16.63 2.32 -30.98
N TRP A 121 16.05 1.58 -30.04
CA TRP A 121 16.32 1.79 -28.61
C TRP A 121 17.79 1.57 -28.23
N ALA A 122 18.49 0.71 -28.98
CA ALA A 122 19.91 0.45 -28.79
C ALA A 122 20.79 1.70 -28.98
N SER A 123 20.41 2.61 -29.89
CA SER A 123 21.12 3.87 -30.13
C SER A 123 20.50 5.03 -29.36
N LEU A 124 19.17 5.05 -29.19
CA LEU A 124 18.44 6.18 -28.61
C LEU A 124 18.29 6.15 -27.09
N ILE A 125 18.24 4.96 -26.48
CA ILE A 125 17.89 4.81 -25.05
C ILE A 125 19.03 4.16 -24.27
N LEU A 126 19.55 3.01 -24.72
CA LEU A 126 20.52 2.23 -23.97
C LEU A 126 21.80 3.01 -23.57
N PRO A 127 22.35 3.92 -24.40
CA PRO A 127 23.53 4.70 -24.02
C PRO A 127 23.29 5.64 -22.82
N HIS A 128 22.04 5.98 -22.54
CA HIS A 128 21.64 6.86 -21.45
C HIS A 128 21.28 6.09 -20.16
N ILE A 129 21.28 4.75 -20.17
CA ILE A 129 21.04 3.94 -18.98
C ILE A 129 22.38 3.61 -18.32
N PRO A 130 22.66 4.11 -17.10
CA PRO A 130 23.88 3.76 -16.40
C PRO A 130 23.99 2.26 -16.15
N ALA A 131 25.17 1.69 -16.40
CA ALA A 131 25.42 0.25 -16.32
C ALA A 131 25.17 -0.36 -14.92
N TRP A 132 25.11 0.46 -13.88
CA TRP A 132 24.82 0.01 -12.51
C TRP A 132 23.31 -0.14 -12.22
N MET A 133 22.42 0.39 -13.07
CA MET A 133 20.95 0.37 -12.84
C MET A 133 20.26 -0.89 -13.37
N ALA A 134 20.89 -1.57 -14.32
CA ALA A 134 20.30 -2.70 -15.04
C ALA A 134 21.30 -3.83 -15.24
N PRO A 135 20.85 -5.10 -15.32
CA PRO A 135 21.73 -6.23 -15.61
C PRO A 135 22.33 -6.10 -17.01
N GLN A 136 23.65 -6.14 -17.11
CA GLN A 136 24.37 -5.96 -18.39
C GLN A 136 24.54 -7.27 -19.18
N ASN A 137 24.17 -8.41 -18.61
CA ASN A 137 24.30 -9.71 -19.25
C ASN A 137 23.05 -10.01 -20.11
N PRO A 138 23.18 -10.16 -21.44
CA PRO A 138 22.04 -10.41 -22.33
C PRO A 138 21.31 -11.74 -22.04
N GLU A 139 22.04 -12.79 -21.65
CA GLU A 139 21.41 -14.07 -21.26
C GLU A 139 20.56 -13.90 -20.00
N ALA A 140 21.04 -13.12 -19.02
CA ALA A 140 20.30 -12.86 -17.78
C ALA A 140 19.00 -12.10 -18.05
N VAL A 141 19.03 -11.12 -18.96
CA VAL A 141 17.84 -10.39 -19.41
C VAL A 141 16.89 -11.33 -20.16
N LYS A 142 17.40 -12.13 -21.10
CA LYS A 142 16.58 -13.07 -21.88
C LYS A 142 15.89 -14.11 -20.99
N TRP A 143 16.63 -14.73 -20.06
CA TRP A 143 16.08 -15.74 -19.14
C TRP A 143 15.06 -15.18 -18.16
N PHE A 144 15.07 -13.88 -17.88
CA PHE A 144 14.01 -13.25 -17.08
C PHE A 144 12.65 -13.31 -17.78
N TYR A 145 12.61 -13.10 -19.10
CA TYR A 145 11.37 -13.13 -19.89
C TYR A 145 11.00 -14.53 -20.39
N GLU A 146 11.98 -15.29 -20.89
CA GLU A 146 11.74 -16.60 -21.54
C GLU A 146 11.85 -17.79 -20.57
N GLY A 147 12.35 -17.55 -19.35
CA GLY A 147 12.70 -18.59 -18.39
C GLY A 147 14.11 -19.15 -18.60
N ALA A 148 14.79 -19.45 -17.48
CA ALA A 148 16.11 -20.08 -17.53
C ALA A 148 16.01 -21.58 -17.91
N PRO A 149 17.01 -22.13 -18.62
CA PRO A 149 17.08 -23.58 -18.85
C PRO A 149 17.04 -24.38 -17.54
N ARG A 150 16.33 -25.52 -17.51
CA ARG A 150 16.05 -26.32 -16.29
C ARG A 150 17.27 -26.73 -15.45
N HIS A 151 18.48 -26.71 -16.03
CA HIS A 151 19.73 -27.13 -15.37
C HIS A 151 20.73 -25.98 -15.18
N ARG A 152 20.36 -24.74 -15.50
CA ARG A 152 21.20 -23.55 -15.28
C ARG A 152 20.75 -22.87 -13.99
N ALA A 153 21.71 -22.52 -13.14
CA ALA A 153 21.46 -21.65 -12.00
C ALA A 153 21.14 -20.23 -12.47
N ILE A 154 20.38 -19.49 -11.66
CA ILE A 154 20.10 -18.07 -11.88
C ILE A 154 21.44 -17.30 -11.84
N PRO A 155 21.73 -16.43 -12.84
CA PRO A 155 22.99 -15.70 -12.91
C PRO A 155 23.00 -14.50 -11.94
N TRP A 156 22.98 -14.77 -10.63
CA TRP A 156 22.89 -13.75 -9.57
C TRP A 156 23.96 -12.66 -9.65
N GLN A 157 25.14 -12.97 -10.19
CA GLN A 157 26.21 -11.99 -10.37
C GLN A 157 25.80 -10.82 -11.28
N ALA A 158 24.96 -11.08 -12.30
CA ALA A 158 24.45 -10.03 -13.18
C ALA A 158 23.44 -9.11 -12.49
N TRP A 159 22.75 -9.62 -11.47
CA TRP A 159 21.67 -8.92 -10.76
C TRP A 159 22.13 -8.25 -9.46
N ALA A 160 23.16 -8.80 -8.79
CA ALA A 160 23.58 -8.34 -7.47
C ALA A 160 23.90 -6.84 -7.45
N ARG A 161 24.66 -6.35 -8.43
CA ARG A 161 25.04 -4.94 -8.50
C ARG A 161 23.80 -4.03 -8.69
N PRO A 162 22.95 -4.20 -9.72
CA PRO A 162 21.71 -3.43 -9.85
C PRO A 162 20.82 -3.49 -8.62
N LEU A 163 20.56 -4.69 -8.09
CA LEU A 163 19.67 -4.86 -6.96
C LEU A 163 20.19 -4.18 -5.69
N CYS A 164 21.51 -4.14 -5.45
CA CYS A 164 22.08 -3.40 -4.33
C CYS A 164 21.80 -1.89 -4.43
N TYR A 165 22.00 -1.28 -5.60
CA TYR A 165 21.73 0.16 -5.79
C TYR A 165 20.24 0.49 -5.68
N TRP A 166 19.38 -0.36 -6.23
CA TRP A 166 17.92 -0.21 -6.07
C TRP A 166 17.48 -0.44 -4.63
N SER A 167 18.06 -1.40 -3.91
CA SER A 167 17.75 -1.63 -2.49
C SER A 167 18.12 -0.41 -1.64
N ALA A 168 19.22 0.28 -1.95
CA ALA A 168 19.58 1.52 -1.27
C ALA A 168 18.52 2.62 -1.51
N LEU A 169 18.04 2.78 -2.74
CA LEU A 169 16.97 3.72 -3.07
C LEU A 169 15.66 3.37 -2.33
N VAL A 170 15.27 2.10 -2.34
CA VAL A 170 14.06 1.60 -1.68
C VAL A 170 14.16 1.80 -0.17
N ALA A 171 15.29 1.44 0.45
CA ALA A 171 15.51 1.65 1.88
C ALA A 171 15.43 3.15 2.24
N ALA A 172 15.99 4.03 1.42
CA ALA A 172 15.87 5.48 1.61
C ALA A 172 14.42 5.96 1.49
N LEU A 173 13.66 5.47 0.50
CA LEU A 173 12.25 5.80 0.34
C LEU A 173 11.43 5.36 1.56
N TYR A 174 11.61 4.12 2.03
CA TYR A 174 10.93 3.63 3.23
C TYR A 174 11.34 4.40 4.48
N ALA A 175 12.62 4.77 4.62
CA ALA A 175 13.07 5.63 5.71
C ALA A 175 12.37 6.99 5.69
N VAL A 176 12.22 7.61 4.52
CA VAL A 176 11.45 8.86 4.34
C VAL A 176 10.00 8.64 4.74
N MET A 177 9.33 7.61 4.22
CA MET A 177 7.92 7.32 4.52
C MET A 177 7.67 7.08 6.01
N ILE A 178 8.47 6.24 6.65
CA ILE A 178 8.36 5.94 8.09
C ILE A 178 8.61 7.20 8.91
N SER A 179 9.64 7.97 8.56
CA SER A 179 9.97 9.21 9.28
C SER A 179 8.88 10.27 9.12
N SER A 180 8.32 10.43 7.91
CA SER A 180 7.18 11.32 7.68
C SER A 180 5.97 10.91 8.51
N MET A 181 5.70 9.61 8.62
CA MET A 181 4.61 9.12 9.46
C MET A 181 4.85 9.41 10.94
N VAL A 182 6.06 9.20 11.46
CA VAL A 182 6.38 9.56 12.85
C VAL A 182 6.17 11.07 13.11
N ILE A 183 6.59 11.92 12.16
CA ILE A 183 6.43 13.38 12.28
C ILE A 183 4.94 13.78 12.26
N LEU A 184 4.13 13.18 11.39
CA LEU A 184 2.73 13.57 11.16
C LEU A 184 1.71 12.81 12.03
N ARG A 185 2.07 11.65 12.59
CA ARG A 185 1.16 10.75 13.34
C ARG A 185 0.44 11.50 14.44
N ARG A 186 1.18 12.23 15.29
CA ARG A 186 0.59 12.95 16.42
C ARG A 186 -0.42 14.01 15.97
N GLN A 187 -0.06 14.77 14.93
CA GLN A 187 -0.95 15.76 14.34
C GLN A 187 -2.24 15.11 13.82
N TRP A 188 -2.13 14.01 13.08
CA TRP A 188 -3.29 13.35 12.48
C TRP A 188 -4.13 12.57 13.50
N ALA A 189 -3.50 11.84 14.42
CA ALA A 189 -4.21 10.98 15.37
C ALA A 189 -4.75 11.74 16.58
N GLU A 190 -4.02 12.71 17.13
CA GLU A 190 -4.40 13.38 18.38
C GLU A 190 -5.09 14.72 18.14
N ASN A 191 -4.53 15.56 17.25
CA ASN A 191 -5.05 16.91 17.01
C ASN A 191 -6.21 16.90 16.01
N GLU A 192 -6.08 16.16 14.91
CA GLU A 192 -7.09 16.08 13.85
C GLU A 192 -8.02 14.88 13.99
N ARG A 193 -7.66 13.90 14.83
CA ARG A 193 -8.49 12.72 15.17
C ARG A 193 -9.05 11.99 13.96
N LEU A 194 -8.18 11.67 13.01
CA LEU A 194 -8.58 10.87 11.84
C LEU A 194 -9.12 9.50 12.27
N LEU A 195 -10.02 8.94 11.45
CA LEU A 195 -10.80 7.74 11.78
C LEU A 195 -10.03 6.42 11.68
N TYR A 196 -9.02 6.36 10.79
CA TYR A 196 -8.28 5.14 10.41
C TYR A 196 -9.18 3.90 10.18
N PRO A 197 -10.16 3.97 9.24
CA PRO A 197 -11.19 2.94 9.07
C PRO A 197 -10.64 1.51 8.88
N ILE A 198 -9.58 1.38 8.09
CA ILE A 198 -8.99 0.09 7.70
C ILE A 198 -8.37 -0.66 8.90
N VAL A 199 -8.01 0.04 9.98
CA VAL A 199 -7.38 -0.54 11.16
C VAL A 199 -8.41 -1.13 12.14
N GLN A 200 -9.69 -0.76 12.01
CA GLN A 200 -10.74 -1.17 12.95
C GLN A 200 -10.96 -2.68 12.96
N VAL A 201 -11.01 -3.32 11.80
CA VAL A 201 -11.26 -4.77 11.70
C VAL A 201 -10.16 -5.60 12.39
N PRO A 202 -8.86 -5.39 12.14
CA PRO A 202 -7.80 -6.05 12.90
C PRO A 202 -7.86 -5.79 14.42
N LEU A 203 -8.20 -4.56 14.83
CA LEU A 203 -8.33 -4.22 16.25
C LEU A 203 -9.49 -4.96 16.92
N ASP A 204 -10.61 -5.15 16.23
CA ASP A 204 -11.75 -5.92 16.72
C ASP A 204 -11.44 -7.42 16.80
N MET A 205 -10.65 -7.96 15.87
CA MET A 205 -10.22 -9.37 15.91
C MET A 205 -9.34 -9.71 17.13
N VAL A 206 -8.59 -8.74 17.66
CA VAL A 206 -7.72 -8.93 18.84
C VAL A 206 -8.34 -8.43 20.15
N ARG A 207 -9.55 -7.88 20.11
CA ARG A 207 -10.23 -7.37 21.30
C ARG A 207 -10.50 -8.52 22.28
N GLU A 208 -10.05 -8.34 23.51
CA GLU A 208 -10.20 -9.37 24.54
C GLU A 208 -11.61 -9.35 25.14
N THR A 209 -12.10 -10.52 25.55
CA THR A 209 -13.39 -10.67 26.23
C THR A 209 -13.22 -10.35 27.71
N GLU A 210 -14.20 -9.67 28.31
CA GLU A 210 -14.22 -9.45 29.77
C GLU A 210 -14.32 -10.77 30.56
N ASP A 211 -14.95 -11.78 29.97
CA ASP A 211 -15.18 -13.09 30.60
C ASP A 211 -14.00 -14.08 30.47
N GLY A 212 -12.84 -13.65 29.94
CA GLY A 212 -11.66 -14.51 29.78
C GLY A 212 -11.80 -15.64 28.73
N SER A 213 -12.88 -15.63 27.94
CA SER A 213 -13.10 -16.60 26.86
C SER A 213 -11.96 -16.61 25.84
N LEU A 214 -11.53 -17.83 25.46
CA LEU A 214 -10.51 -18.08 24.42
C LEU A 214 -10.94 -17.57 23.04
N LEU A 215 -12.21 -17.70 22.69
CA LEU A 215 -12.80 -17.12 21.47
C LEU A 215 -13.09 -15.64 21.70
N ARG A 216 -12.53 -14.77 20.84
CA ARG A 216 -12.71 -13.32 20.90
C ARG A 216 -14.16 -12.92 20.50
N PRO A 217 -14.70 -11.80 21.00
CA PRO A 217 -16.08 -11.37 20.72
C PRO A 217 -16.42 -11.29 19.24
N PHE A 218 -15.49 -10.81 18.42
CA PHE A 218 -15.64 -10.69 16.97
C PHE A 218 -16.08 -12.02 16.33
N PHE A 219 -15.44 -13.14 16.70
CA PHE A 219 -15.72 -14.47 16.15
C PHE A 219 -17.00 -15.12 16.67
N LYS A 220 -17.60 -14.58 17.74
CA LYS A 220 -18.87 -15.05 18.29
C LYS A 220 -20.08 -14.38 17.65
N SER A 221 -19.89 -13.26 16.96
CA SER A 221 -20.99 -12.48 16.39
C SER A 221 -21.60 -13.19 15.19
N PRO A 222 -22.91 -13.55 15.21
CA PRO A 222 -23.57 -14.16 14.06
C PRO A 222 -23.65 -13.19 12.87
N ILE A 223 -23.76 -11.89 13.13
CA ILE A 223 -23.81 -10.84 12.10
C ILE A 223 -22.50 -10.80 11.32
N MET A 224 -21.35 -10.95 12.00
CA MET A 224 -20.04 -11.04 11.35
C MET A 224 -20.00 -12.22 10.37
N TRP A 225 -20.48 -13.39 10.78
CA TRP A 225 -20.50 -14.57 9.92
C TRP A 225 -21.46 -14.44 8.74
N VAL A 226 -22.62 -13.80 8.90
CA VAL A 226 -23.50 -13.47 7.75
C VAL A 226 -22.78 -12.53 6.78
N GLY A 227 -22.14 -11.48 7.31
CA GLY A 227 -21.35 -10.53 6.50
C GLY A 227 -20.13 -11.17 5.81
N PHE A 228 -19.53 -12.20 6.40
CA PHE A 228 -18.45 -12.99 5.80
C PHE A 228 -18.95 -13.97 4.73
N LEU A 229 -20.05 -14.67 5.00
CA LEU A 229 -20.58 -15.71 4.11
C LEU A 229 -21.09 -15.14 2.78
N VAL A 230 -21.70 -13.95 2.78
CA VAL A 230 -22.25 -13.35 1.55
C VAL A 230 -21.17 -13.11 0.47
N PRO A 231 -20.07 -12.39 0.75
CA PRO A 231 -18.97 -12.22 -0.20
C PRO A 231 -18.25 -13.53 -0.53
N VAL A 232 -18.11 -14.44 0.45
CA VAL A 232 -17.44 -15.73 0.23
C VAL A 232 -18.22 -16.57 -0.77
N VAL A 233 -19.54 -16.68 -0.61
CA VAL A 233 -20.39 -17.44 -1.54
C VAL A 233 -20.41 -16.76 -2.91
N ALA A 234 -20.65 -15.45 -2.97
CA ALA A 234 -20.69 -14.73 -4.25
C ALA A 234 -19.35 -14.79 -5.00
N GLY A 235 -18.24 -14.56 -4.29
CA GLY A 235 -16.88 -14.65 -4.84
C GLY A 235 -16.50 -16.07 -5.25
N SER A 236 -16.91 -17.09 -4.48
CA SER A 236 -16.67 -18.50 -4.83
C SER A 236 -17.45 -18.91 -6.08
N ILE A 237 -18.70 -18.44 -6.25
CA ILE A 237 -19.48 -18.68 -7.48
C ILE A 237 -18.75 -18.07 -8.68
N LYS A 238 -18.26 -16.82 -8.57
CA LYS A 238 -17.47 -16.18 -9.63
C LYS A 238 -16.18 -16.94 -9.95
N GLY A 239 -15.44 -17.33 -8.92
CA GLY A 239 -14.22 -18.13 -9.07
C GLY A 239 -14.51 -19.48 -9.74
N LEU A 240 -15.58 -20.16 -9.33
CA LEU A 240 -16.01 -21.41 -9.92
C LEU A 240 -16.48 -21.25 -11.36
N HIS A 241 -17.22 -20.19 -11.70
CA HIS A 241 -17.60 -19.88 -13.09
C HIS A 241 -16.38 -19.76 -13.99
N ALA A 242 -15.31 -19.11 -13.51
CA ALA A 242 -14.07 -18.95 -14.26
C ALA A 242 -13.36 -20.28 -14.59
N TYR A 243 -13.49 -21.30 -13.73
CA TYR A 243 -12.99 -22.65 -14.00
C TYR A 243 -14.00 -23.52 -14.76
N TYR A 244 -15.29 -23.30 -14.52
CA TYR A 244 -16.40 -24.12 -14.96
C TYR A 244 -17.53 -23.26 -15.51
N ASN A 245 -17.50 -23.04 -16.82
CA ASN A 245 -18.46 -22.19 -17.54
C ASN A 245 -19.94 -22.59 -17.39
N PHE A 246 -20.25 -23.80 -16.90
CA PHE A 246 -21.63 -24.25 -16.66
C PHE A 246 -22.27 -23.64 -15.40
N ILE A 247 -21.45 -23.14 -14.47
CA ILE A 247 -21.92 -22.41 -13.30
C ILE A 247 -22.28 -21.01 -13.78
N PRO A 248 -23.46 -20.44 -13.51
CA PRO A 248 -23.80 -19.10 -13.99
C PRO A 248 -22.98 -18.03 -13.25
N ASP A 249 -22.52 -17.00 -13.97
CA ASP A 249 -21.94 -15.80 -13.35
C ASP A 249 -23.06 -14.92 -12.79
N ALA A 250 -22.81 -14.36 -11.61
CA ALA A 250 -23.64 -13.29 -11.06
C ALA A 250 -23.02 -11.96 -11.50
N ASP A 251 -23.54 -11.38 -12.57
CA ASP A 251 -23.10 -10.03 -12.96
C ASP A 251 -23.52 -9.04 -11.87
N LEU A 252 -22.51 -8.39 -11.28
CA LEU A 252 -22.67 -7.40 -10.21
C LEU A 252 -22.45 -5.98 -10.74
N VAL A 253 -22.38 -5.84 -12.06
CA VAL A 253 -22.13 -4.60 -12.75
C VAL A 253 -23.33 -4.27 -13.61
N THR A 254 -23.87 -3.08 -13.41
CA THR A 254 -24.91 -2.50 -14.25
C THR A 254 -24.43 -1.18 -14.80
N TYR A 255 -24.79 -0.88 -16.04
CA TYR A 255 -24.48 0.38 -16.67
C TYR A 255 -25.74 1.19 -16.86
N LEU A 256 -25.71 2.44 -16.40
CA LEU A 256 -26.74 3.41 -16.71
C LEU A 256 -26.20 4.33 -17.82
N PRO A 257 -26.70 4.20 -19.06
CA PRO A 257 -26.34 5.13 -20.12
C PRO A 257 -26.93 6.51 -19.81
N LEU A 258 -26.08 7.51 -19.86
CA LEU A 258 -26.40 8.92 -19.66
C LEU A 258 -26.00 9.71 -20.91
N PHE A 259 -26.63 10.88 -21.09
CA PHE A 259 -26.30 11.82 -22.17
C PHE A 259 -26.33 11.20 -23.58
N ARG A 260 -27.43 10.53 -23.93
CA ARG A 260 -27.62 9.88 -25.25
C ARG A 260 -26.54 8.81 -25.56
N ASN A 261 -26.27 7.92 -24.60
CA ASN A 261 -25.23 6.88 -24.67
C ASN A 261 -23.78 7.40 -24.81
N ASN A 262 -23.52 8.69 -24.60
CA ASN A 262 -22.16 9.22 -24.62
C ASN A 262 -21.40 9.00 -23.31
N LEU A 263 -22.07 8.63 -22.23
CA LEU A 263 -21.44 8.31 -20.95
C LEU A 263 -22.15 7.13 -20.29
N ASN A 264 -21.40 6.12 -19.86
CA ASN A 264 -21.95 4.98 -19.12
C ASN A 264 -21.54 5.12 -17.66
N MET A 265 -22.52 5.37 -16.78
CA MET A 265 -22.28 5.35 -15.35
C MET A 265 -22.33 3.91 -14.87
N GLN A 266 -21.20 3.42 -14.37
CA GLN A 266 -21.06 2.06 -13.87
C GLN A 266 -21.52 1.97 -12.41
N PHE A 267 -22.47 1.08 -12.15
CA PHE A 267 -22.87 0.66 -10.82
C PHE A 267 -22.32 -0.74 -10.58
N ARG A 268 -21.29 -0.84 -9.74
CA ARG A 268 -20.67 -2.11 -9.37
C ARG A 268 -20.93 -2.39 -7.90
N LEU A 269 -21.57 -3.51 -7.59
CA LEU A 269 -21.61 -4.01 -6.22
C LEU A 269 -20.26 -4.65 -5.87
N SER A 270 -19.44 -3.90 -5.15
CA SER A 270 -18.14 -4.36 -4.63
C SER A 270 -18.26 -4.64 -3.13
N PHE A 271 -18.17 -5.91 -2.73
CA PHE A 271 -18.24 -6.29 -1.32
C PHE A 271 -17.14 -5.65 -0.46
N PRO A 272 -15.86 -5.55 -0.91
CA PRO A 272 -14.85 -4.79 -0.19
C PRO A 272 -15.26 -3.32 0.00
N MET A 273 -15.77 -2.67 -1.04
CA MET A 273 -16.20 -1.27 -0.95
C MET A 273 -17.35 -1.09 0.04
N VAL A 274 -18.34 -2.00 0.04
CA VAL A 274 -19.42 -1.99 1.05
C VAL A 274 -18.85 -2.09 2.47
N GLY A 275 -17.86 -2.95 2.69
CA GLY A 275 -17.17 -3.10 3.97
C GLY A 275 -16.41 -1.83 4.38
N PHE A 276 -15.64 -1.23 3.48
CA PHE A 276 -14.89 0.00 3.77
C PHE A 276 -15.81 1.20 3.97
N SER A 277 -16.86 1.35 3.15
CA SER A 277 -17.83 2.43 3.26
C SER A 277 -18.64 2.38 4.56
N TYR A 278 -18.75 1.22 5.22
CA TYR A 278 -19.36 1.13 6.55
C TYR A 278 -18.49 1.80 7.63
N LEU A 279 -17.17 1.86 7.44
CA LEU A 279 -16.22 2.32 8.45
C LEU A 279 -15.86 3.82 8.31
N ILE A 280 -16.36 4.50 7.27
CA ILE A 280 -16.09 5.93 7.00
C ILE A 280 -17.23 6.81 7.52
N ASN A 281 -16.93 8.08 7.79
CA ASN A 281 -17.94 9.06 8.18
C ASN A 281 -18.92 9.35 7.04
N LEU A 282 -20.17 9.67 7.41
CA LEU A 282 -21.24 10.03 6.47
C LEU A 282 -20.88 11.21 5.57
N ASP A 283 -20.16 12.21 6.08
CA ASP A 283 -19.73 13.36 5.29
C ASP A 283 -18.77 12.98 4.15
N ILE A 284 -17.84 12.06 4.44
CA ILE A 284 -16.90 11.53 3.44
C ILE A 284 -17.64 10.65 2.44
N ALA A 285 -18.52 9.77 2.91
CA ALA A 285 -19.34 8.92 2.05
C ALA A 285 -20.21 9.74 1.10
N PHE A 286 -20.86 10.79 1.62
CA PHE A 286 -21.62 11.74 0.82
C PHE A 286 -20.75 12.44 -0.21
N GLY A 287 -19.57 12.93 0.20
CA GLY A 287 -18.60 13.55 -0.71
C GLY A 287 -18.20 12.64 -1.86
N LEU A 288 -17.79 11.40 -1.58
CA LEU A 288 -17.39 10.43 -2.60
C LEU A 288 -18.48 10.19 -3.63
N TRP A 289 -19.72 9.97 -3.20
CA TRP A 289 -20.86 9.78 -4.10
C TRP A 289 -21.19 11.06 -4.89
N PHE A 290 -21.30 12.20 -4.20
CA PHE A 290 -21.69 13.47 -4.79
C PHE A 290 -20.67 13.94 -5.84
N PHE A 291 -19.38 13.91 -5.52
CA PHE A 291 -18.32 14.33 -6.45
C PHE A 291 -18.15 13.37 -7.61
N ASN A 292 -18.42 12.07 -7.43
CA ASN A 292 -18.45 11.12 -8.54
C ASN A 292 -19.59 11.44 -9.53
N VAL A 293 -20.80 11.71 -9.02
CA VAL A 293 -21.94 12.13 -9.86
C VAL A 293 -21.67 13.47 -10.55
N LEU A 294 -21.13 14.45 -9.82
CA LEU A 294 -20.75 15.74 -10.37
C LEU A 294 -19.70 15.59 -11.48
N GLY A 295 -18.67 14.76 -11.26
CA GLY A 295 -17.66 14.43 -12.26
C GLY A 295 -18.27 13.75 -13.48
N ALA A 296 -19.24 12.86 -13.31
CA ALA A 296 -19.99 12.26 -14.42
C ALA A 296 -20.78 13.30 -15.22
N CYS A 297 -21.44 14.25 -14.55
CA CYS A 297 -22.15 15.35 -15.21
C CYS A 297 -21.20 16.27 -15.98
N LEU A 298 -20.06 16.64 -15.39
CA LEU A 298 -19.04 17.44 -16.06
C LEU A 298 -18.49 16.73 -17.30
N LYS A 299 -18.18 15.43 -17.20
CA LYS A 299 -17.78 14.60 -18.35
C LYS A 299 -18.84 14.57 -19.43
N GLY A 300 -20.11 14.36 -19.06
CA GLY A 300 -21.23 14.37 -19.99
C GLY A 300 -21.31 15.68 -20.77
N LEU A 301 -21.20 16.81 -20.06
CA LEU A 301 -21.21 18.14 -20.67
C LEU A 301 -20.01 18.35 -21.62
N MET A 302 -18.79 18.01 -21.18
CA MET A 302 -17.58 18.13 -21.99
C MET A 302 -17.67 17.31 -23.28
N ARG A 303 -18.17 16.07 -23.19
CA ARG A 303 -18.40 15.21 -24.37
C ARG A 303 -19.45 15.79 -25.31
N MET A 304 -20.52 16.38 -24.78
CA MET A 304 -21.57 17.01 -25.60
C MET A 304 -21.09 18.29 -26.31
N THR A 305 -20.22 19.07 -25.68
CA THR A 305 -19.67 20.30 -26.26
C THR A 305 -18.42 20.07 -27.11
N GLY A 306 -17.91 18.84 -27.15
CA GLY A 306 -16.71 18.47 -27.90
C GLY A 306 -15.39 18.84 -27.21
N ILE A 307 -15.42 19.23 -25.94
CA ILE A 307 -14.23 19.51 -25.15
C ILE A 307 -13.59 18.16 -24.77
N SER A 308 -12.43 17.87 -25.36
CA SER A 308 -11.65 16.66 -25.07
C SER A 308 -10.16 16.98 -25.11
N SER A 309 -9.36 16.17 -24.44
CA SER A 309 -7.90 16.21 -24.55
C SER A 309 -7.42 14.87 -25.08
N THR A 310 -6.49 14.93 -26.03
CA THR A 310 -5.85 13.77 -26.66
C THR A 310 -4.61 13.30 -25.89
N GLU A 311 -4.32 13.93 -24.75
CA GLU A 311 -3.19 13.57 -23.91
C GLU A 311 -3.37 12.15 -23.35
N ASN A 312 -2.37 11.30 -23.59
CA ASN A 312 -2.32 9.96 -23.02
C ASN A 312 -1.44 10.00 -21.77
N LEU A 313 -2.07 9.97 -20.59
CA LEU A 313 -1.36 9.94 -19.30
C LEU A 313 -0.83 8.54 -18.94
N GLY A 314 -0.87 7.58 -19.88
CA GLY A 314 -0.39 6.23 -19.69
C GLY A 314 -1.37 5.33 -18.94
N TYR A 315 -1.05 4.03 -18.93
CA TYR A 315 -1.90 3.00 -18.32
C TYR A 315 -2.03 3.15 -16.79
N TYR A 316 -1.01 3.71 -16.15
CA TYR A 316 -0.97 3.92 -14.70
C TYR A 316 -1.37 5.35 -14.29
N GLY A 317 -1.74 6.19 -15.24
CA GLY A 317 -2.31 7.52 -15.02
C GLY A 317 -3.80 7.57 -15.34
N ALA A 318 -4.37 8.76 -15.41
CA ALA A 318 -5.76 8.97 -15.86
C ALA A 318 -5.89 8.86 -17.39
N GLY A 319 -5.47 7.74 -17.98
CA GLY A 319 -5.21 7.57 -19.41
C GLY A 319 -6.40 7.82 -20.35
N HIS A 320 -7.63 7.77 -19.85
CA HIS A 320 -8.85 8.02 -20.64
C HIS A 320 -9.56 9.33 -20.28
N GLU A 321 -9.12 10.04 -19.25
CA GLU A 321 -9.78 11.24 -18.73
C GLU A 321 -8.73 12.25 -18.21
N PRO A 322 -7.83 12.75 -19.08
CA PRO A 322 -6.70 13.59 -18.66
C PRO A 322 -7.14 14.89 -17.97
N ILE A 323 -8.25 15.49 -18.39
CA ILE A 323 -8.79 16.72 -17.78
C ILE A 323 -9.11 16.51 -16.29
N LEU A 324 -9.83 15.42 -15.97
CA LEU A 324 -10.13 15.08 -14.59
C LEU A 324 -8.88 14.61 -13.83
N GLY A 325 -7.94 13.96 -14.50
CA GLY A 325 -6.65 13.62 -13.92
C GLY A 325 -5.89 14.84 -13.40
N HIS A 326 -5.77 15.89 -14.24
CA HIS A 326 -5.14 17.16 -13.85
C HIS A 326 -5.92 17.87 -12.74
N GLN A 327 -7.26 17.85 -12.78
CA GLN A 327 -8.09 18.38 -11.70
C GLN A 327 -7.84 17.63 -10.38
N GLY A 328 -7.77 16.30 -10.42
CA GLY A 328 -7.47 15.46 -9.26
C GLY A 328 -6.08 15.75 -8.69
N MET A 329 -5.08 15.97 -9.56
CA MET A 329 -3.74 16.41 -9.14
C MET A 329 -3.79 17.79 -8.47
N GLY A 330 -4.54 18.75 -9.02
CA GLY A 330 -4.74 20.06 -8.40
C GLY A 330 -5.43 19.97 -7.03
N ALA A 331 -6.44 19.10 -6.89
CA ALA A 331 -7.11 18.84 -5.62
C ALA A 331 -6.16 18.21 -4.58
N MET A 332 -5.35 17.23 -5.00
CA MET A 332 -4.28 16.66 -4.17
C MET A 332 -3.31 17.75 -3.72
N VAL A 333 -2.98 18.69 -4.62
CA VAL A 333 -2.05 19.76 -4.29
C VAL A 333 -2.59 20.64 -3.17
N VAL A 334 -3.84 21.06 -3.28
CA VAL A 334 -4.52 21.85 -2.25
C VAL A 334 -4.61 21.06 -0.95
N LEU A 335 -4.96 19.77 -0.99
CA LEU A 335 -5.07 18.91 0.18
C LEU A 335 -3.76 18.86 0.97
N VAL A 336 -2.63 18.59 0.30
CA VAL A 336 -1.33 18.48 0.96
C VAL A 336 -0.86 19.83 1.49
N LEU A 337 -0.96 20.91 0.70
CA LEU A 337 -0.53 22.23 1.14
C LEU A 337 -1.37 22.75 2.31
N PHE A 338 -2.69 22.53 2.29
CA PHE A 338 -3.57 22.91 3.39
C PHE A 338 -3.32 22.05 4.65
N GLY A 339 -3.05 20.75 4.48
CA GLY A 339 -2.65 19.87 5.58
C GLY A 339 -1.35 20.33 6.24
N LEU A 340 -0.31 20.63 5.44
CA LEU A 340 0.96 21.17 5.93
C LEU A 340 0.79 22.54 6.59
N TRP A 341 -0.07 23.41 6.03
CA TRP A 341 -0.40 24.70 6.62
C TRP A 341 -1.06 24.56 7.99
N THR A 342 -1.98 23.61 8.14
CA THR A 342 -2.67 23.32 9.41
C THR A 342 -1.70 22.73 10.44
N ALA A 343 -0.79 21.86 10.00
CA ALA A 343 0.23 21.23 10.82
C ALA A 343 1.42 22.15 11.18
N ARG A 344 1.49 23.39 10.67
CA ARG A 344 2.68 24.27 10.77
C ARG A 344 3.18 24.50 12.20
N GLY A 345 2.28 24.57 13.18
CA GLY A 345 2.64 24.73 14.60
C GLY A 345 3.39 23.50 15.10
N HIS A 346 2.78 22.33 14.96
CA HIS A 346 3.37 21.03 15.32
C HIS A 346 4.69 20.78 14.57
N LEU A 347 4.74 21.05 13.26
CA LEU A 347 5.98 20.89 12.48
C LEU A 347 7.09 21.81 13.01
N LYS A 348 6.78 23.07 13.33
CA LYS A 348 7.78 23.99 13.90
C LYS A 348 8.32 23.48 15.23
N GLU A 349 7.48 22.88 16.06
CA GLU A 349 7.89 22.27 17.33
C GLU A 349 8.79 21.05 17.11
N VAL A 350 8.40 20.12 16.25
CA VAL A 350 9.17 18.90 15.92
C VAL A 350 10.55 19.25 15.35
N PHE A 351 10.62 20.14 14.35
CA PHE A 351 11.89 20.58 13.78
C PHE A 351 12.70 21.41 14.80
N GLY A 352 12.04 22.21 15.64
CA GLY A 352 12.66 22.91 16.75
C GLY A 352 13.37 21.96 17.72
N SER A 353 12.67 20.91 18.19
CA SER A 353 13.23 19.90 19.11
C SER A 353 14.32 19.04 18.46
N ALA A 354 14.31 18.87 17.14
CA ALA A 354 15.35 18.12 16.44
C ALA A 354 16.70 18.85 16.42
N PHE A 355 16.69 20.18 16.19
CA PHE A 355 17.89 21.00 16.05
C PHE A 355 18.30 21.74 17.33
N ALA A 356 17.34 22.09 18.20
CA ALA A 356 17.59 22.72 19.49
C ALA A 356 17.26 21.75 20.64
N LYS A 357 18.17 21.61 21.61
CA LYS A 357 17.96 20.79 22.82
C LYS A 357 16.95 21.38 23.82
N THR A 358 16.27 22.46 23.46
CA THR A 358 15.38 23.24 24.33
C THR A 358 13.94 23.13 23.86
N GLY A 359 13.10 22.49 24.68
CA GLY A 359 11.69 22.24 24.41
C GLY A 359 11.44 20.75 24.10
N SER A 360 11.29 19.94 25.14
CA SER A 360 11.01 18.51 25.01
C SER A 360 9.54 18.30 24.64
N VAL A 361 9.23 18.26 23.33
CA VAL A 361 7.99 17.62 22.90
C VAL A 361 8.11 16.15 23.32
N ASP A 362 7.19 15.69 24.17
CA ASP A 362 7.15 14.30 24.60
C ASP A 362 6.96 13.38 23.38
N ASP A 363 7.99 12.59 23.08
CA ASP A 363 8.05 11.60 22.01
C ASP A 363 8.14 10.16 22.55
N SER A 364 7.86 9.96 23.84
CA SER A 364 7.92 8.64 24.50
C SER A 364 6.95 7.60 23.93
N ARG A 365 5.88 8.04 23.25
CA ARG A 365 4.89 7.17 22.60
C ARG A 365 5.13 6.98 21.10
N GLU A 366 6.15 7.63 20.55
CA GLU A 366 6.50 7.50 19.14
C GLU A 366 7.46 6.32 18.93
N ILE A 367 7.45 5.77 17.72
CA ILE A 367 8.30 4.61 17.35
C ILE A 367 9.80 4.98 17.43
N MET A 368 10.12 6.25 17.17
CA MET A 368 11.46 6.80 17.29
C MET A 368 11.35 8.26 17.74
N SER A 369 12.44 8.80 18.30
CA SER A 369 12.47 10.20 18.70
C SER A 369 12.27 11.13 17.51
N TYR A 370 11.67 12.30 17.73
CA TYR A 370 11.46 13.28 16.66
C TYR A 370 12.78 13.71 16.00
N ARG A 371 13.86 13.76 16.80
CA ARG A 371 15.21 14.02 16.29
C ARG A 371 15.66 12.93 15.32
N ALA A 372 15.52 11.66 15.68
CA ALA A 372 15.87 10.54 14.80
C ALA A 372 15.03 10.56 13.51
N ALA A 373 13.72 10.81 13.63
CA ALA A 373 12.81 10.92 12.49
C ALA A 373 13.22 12.04 11.53
N VAL A 374 13.53 13.25 12.04
CA VAL A 374 13.93 14.38 11.18
C VAL A 374 15.25 14.09 10.44
N PHE A 375 16.26 13.55 11.13
CA PHE A 375 17.53 13.21 10.47
C PHE A 375 17.41 12.04 9.49
N ALA A 376 16.60 11.02 9.81
CA ALA A 376 16.30 9.93 8.89
C ALA A 376 15.53 10.41 7.65
N PHE A 377 14.57 11.33 7.83
CA PHE A 377 13.85 11.99 6.74
C PHE A 377 14.82 12.75 5.83
N LEU A 378 15.63 13.67 6.37
CA LEU A 378 16.58 14.47 5.58
C LEU A 378 17.68 13.62 4.92
N GLY A 379 18.18 12.60 5.63
CA GLY A 379 19.14 11.65 5.09
C GLY A 379 18.55 10.84 3.94
N GLY A 380 17.33 10.32 4.09
CA GLY A 380 16.62 9.62 3.04
C GLY A 380 16.36 10.48 1.81
N LEU A 381 15.90 11.73 1.98
CA LEU A 381 15.72 12.68 0.88
C LEU A 381 17.04 12.94 0.12
N SER A 382 18.14 13.06 0.86
CA SER A 382 19.46 13.26 0.27
C SER A 382 19.87 12.06 -0.58
N VAL A 383 19.67 10.83 -0.08
CA VAL A 383 19.95 9.60 -0.84
C VAL A 383 19.07 9.50 -2.09
N LEU A 384 17.76 9.79 -1.98
CA LEU A 384 16.85 9.80 -3.14
C LEU A 384 17.33 10.79 -4.22
N CYS A 385 17.65 12.02 -3.82
CA CYS A 385 18.10 13.07 -4.74
C CYS A 385 19.45 12.72 -5.39
N ILE A 386 20.42 12.23 -4.60
CA ILE A 386 21.73 11.79 -5.12
C ILE A 386 21.57 10.64 -6.09
N TRP A 387 20.72 9.66 -5.76
CA TRP A 387 20.49 8.50 -6.63
C TRP A 387 19.85 8.92 -7.96
N LEU A 388 18.84 9.79 -7.94
CA LEU A 388 18.19 10.34 -9.13
C LEU A 388 19.15 11.20 -9.97
N HIS A 389 20.01 11.98 -9.33
CA HIS A 389 21.04 12.72 -10.05
C HIS A 389 22.06 11.78 -10.70
N ALA A 390 22.51 10.75 -9.98
CA ALA A 390 23.44 9.73 -10.47
C ALA A 390 22.84 8.88 -11.60
N SER A 391 21.50 8.77 -11.69
CA SER A 391 20.83 8.09 -12.80
C SER A 391 20.83 8.90 -14.10
N GLY A 392 21.31 10.15 -14.08
CA GLY A 392 21.43 11.02 -15.24
C GLY A 392 20.52 12.25 -15.23
N LEU A 393 19.69 12.44 -14.19
CA LEU A 393 18.85 13.63 -14.09
C LEU A 393 19.68 14.86 -13.68
N PRO A 394 19.42 16.06 -14.24
CA PRO A 394 20.03 17.27 -13.71
C PRO A 394 19.57 17.50 -12.27
N LEU A 395 20.43 18.10 -11.44
CA LEU A 395 20.18 18.21 -9.99
C LEU A 395 18.84 18.89 -9.64
N TRP A 396 18.43 19.90 -10.40
CA TRP A 396 17.15 20.58 -10.18
C TRP A 396 15.95 19.64 -10.42
N ALA A 397 16.02 18.76 -11.41
CA ALA A 397 14.97 17.81 -11.73
C ALA A 397 14.94 16.67 -10.70
N ALA A 398 16.11 16.20 -10.26
CA ALA A 398 16.21 15.23 -9.17
C ALA A 398 15.60 15.77 -7.86
N LEU A 399 15.88 17.03 -7.53
CA LEU A 399 15.29 17.70 -6.36
C LEU A 399 13.77 17.83 -6.51
N ALA A 400 13.30 18.31 -7.66
CA ALA A 400 11.86 18.46 -7.94
C ALA A 400 11.11 17.12 -7.86
N ALA A 401 11.66 16.06 -8.47
CA ALA A 401 11.10 14.72 -8.42
C ALA A 401 11.06 14.16 -7.00
N THR A 402 12.13 14.35 -6.21
CA THR A 402 12.17 13.91 -4.81
C THR A 402 11.08 14.59 -3.98
N LEU A 403 10.91 15.92 -4.14
CA LEU A 403 9.86 16.66 -3.44
C LEU A 403 8.47 16.23 -3.88
N LEU A 404 8.26 16.00 -5.18
CA LEU A 404 6.99 15.52 -5.73
C LEU A 404 6.64 14.13 -5.20
N ILE A 405 7.62 13.22 -5.09
CA ILE A 405 7.42 11.88 -4.52
C ILE A 405 6.88 12.01 -3.08
N VAL A 406 7.56 12.77 -2.22
CA VAL A 406 7.12 12.98 -0.83
C VAL A 406 5.73 13.59 -0.78
N PHE A 407 5.47 14.57 -1.64
CA PHE A 407 4.19 15.26 -1.74
C PHE A 407 3.05 14.28 -2.06
N VAL A 408 3.23 13.45 -3.09
CA VAL A 408 2.26 12.44 -3.51
C VAL A 408 2.06 11.41 -2.39
N PHE A 409 3.13 10.92 -1.75
CA PHE A 409 3.01 9.96 -0.66
C PHE A 409 2.24 10.51 0.54
N ILE A 410 2.47 11.76 0.94
CA ILE A 410 1.70 12.41 2.01
C ILE A 410 0.23 12.51 1.62
N GLY A 411 -0.06 12.96 0.41
CA GLY A 411 -1.43 13.12 -0.09
C GLY A 411 -2.20 11.81 -0.20
N VAL A 412 -1.59 10.79 -0.80
CA VAL A 412 -2.17 9.43 -0.89
C VAL A 412 -2.39 8.85 0.50
N THR A 413 -1.40 8.96 1.39
CA THR A 413 -1.55 8.47 2.77
C THR A 413 -2.73 9.14 3.46
N ARG A 414 -2.88 10.47 3.30
CA ARG A 414 -3.98 11.23 3.88
C ARG A 414 -5.34 10.73 3.40
N ILE A 415 -5.50 10.53 2.09
CA ILE A 415 -6.73 10.00 1.50
C ILE A 415 -7.06 8.60 2.05
N VAL A 416 -6.05 7.74 2.21
CA VAL A 416 -6.26 6.36 2.71
C VAL A 416 -6.66 6.36 4.18
N VAL A 417 -6.01 7.16 5.04
CA VAL A 417 -6.31 7.16 6.49
C VAL A 417 -7.64 7.85 6.82
N GLU A 418 -8.09 8.81 6.01
CA GLU A 418 -9.39 9.48 6.18
C GLU A 418 -10.52 8.71 5.48
N GLY A 419 -10.31 8.39 4.21
CA GLY A 419 -11.34 7.86 3.33
C GLY A 419 -11.50 6.34 3.38
N GLY A 420 -10.56 5.61 4.01
CA GLY A 420 -10.65 4.15 4.13
C GLY A 420 -10.70 3.40 2.79
N VAL A 421 -10.43 4.08 1.67
CA VAL A 421 -10.52 3.52 0.32
C VAL A 421 -9.28 2.68 0.08
N ALA A 422 -9.39 1.35 0.18
CA ALA A 422 -8.28 0.41 0.04
C ALA A 422 -7.85 0.13 -1.43
N GLU A 423 -8.62 0.61 -2.40
CA GLU A 423 -8.42 0.38 -3.83
C GLU A 423 -9.02 1.59 -4.58
N ALA A 424 -8.19 2.29 -5.36
CA ALA A 424 -8.62 3.41 -6.20
C ALA A 424 -8.63 2.99 -7.67
N THR A 425 -9.28 1.86 -7.99
CA THR A 425 -9.55 1.48 -9.37
C THR A 425 -11.01 1.78 -9.68
N GLY A 426 -11.24 2.93 -10.30
CA GLY A 426 -12.49 3.28 -10.97
C GLY A 426 -12.47 2.81 -12.41
#